data_AF-A0A351WMH8-F1
#
_entry.id   AF-A0A351WMH8-F1
#
_cell.length_a   1.000
_cell.length_b   1.000
_cell.length_c   1.000
_cell.angle_alpha   90.00
_cell.angle_beta   90.00
_cell.angle_gamma   90.00
#
_symmetry.space_group_name_H-M   'P 1'
#
loop_
_entity.id
_entity.type
_entity.pdbx_description
1 polymer ?
#
loop_
_entity_poly.entity_id
_entity_poly.type
_entity_poly.pdbx_seq_one_letter_code
_entity_poly.pdbx_strand_id
1 'polypeptide(L)'
;MPYFSKHWKIYRGFFQTLENLVFILMRSRVRAHAAGLRGRLPHRRSTVSRQSLLVFYKRCGLYSRNRFQKQIRRKPSVSLEDRNMIRFSWWWSISVLVLFMSGCASVPSSVSSDYKVPKNTGKGVVVLTTSLTGAETEAIPNLYLRGTTRTYSQMLPMWNGKLLETGKDAFPMRSLLKPNQSLPEGQAMGILHVLELPEGSYEFYDVGGQSTSGHIKSINRFSQPFMVRAGSVLYLGNFNIDYRPYDAVPRSQFTICNRQDRDLPLLKARYRHLALEPIHIGIANDKLETAKQ
;
A
#
# COMPACT_ATOMS: atom_id res chain seq x y z
N MET A 1 -4.69 -52.52 -0.04
CA MET A 1 -4.57 -51.10 -0.46
C MET A 1 -4.02 -50.93 -1.90
N PRO A 2 -4.69 -51.40 -2.98
CA PRO A 2 -4.27 -51.11 -4.36
C PRO A 2 -4.93 -49.86 -4.99
N TYR A 3 -5.97 -49.30 -4.37
CA TYR A 3 -6.76 -48.19 -4.94
C TYR A 3 -5.98 -46.85 -4.99
N PHE A 4 -5.04 -46.62 -4.08
CA PHE A 4 -4.32 -45.35 -3.98
C PHE A 4 -3.29 -45.14 -5.12
N SER A 5 -2.70 -46.20 -5.69
CA SER A 5 -1.60 -46.07 -6.65
C SER A 5 -2.06 -45.56 -8.03
N LYS A 6 -3.30 -45.86 -8.43
CA LYS A 6 -3.85 -45.46 -9.74
C LYS A 6 -4.21 -43.97 -9.79
N HIS A 7 -4.70 -43.41 -8.69
CA HIS A 7 -5.06 -41.99 -8.61
C HIS A 7 -3.84 -41.08 -8.40
N TRP A 8 -2.76 -41.57 -7.78
CA TRP A 8 -1.52 -40.81 -7.57
C TRP A 8 -0.91 -40.26 -8.86
N LYS A 9 -0.99 -40.99 -9.98
CA LYS A 9 -0.49 -40.53 -11.29
C LYS A 9 -1.28 -39.33 -11.84
N ILE A 10 -2.57 -39.24 -11.56
CA ILE A 10 -3.43 -38.12 -12.01
C ILE A 10 -3.13 -36.87 -11.17
N TYR A 11 -3.02 -37.03 -9.84
CA TYR A 11 -2.66 -35.92 -8.97
C TYR A 11 -1.25 -35.38 -9.27
N ARG A 12 -0.27 -36.26 -9.54
CA ARG A 12 1.08 -35.84 -9.92
C ARG A 12 1.10 -34.95 -11.16
N GLY A 13 0.29 -35.27 -12.18
CA GLY A 13 0.18 -34.42 -13.38
C GLY A 13 -0.45 -33.06 -13.10
N PHE A 14 -1.44 -33.01 -12.22
CA PHE A 14 -2.07 -31.75 -11.80
C PHE A 14 -1.11 -30.86 -11.00
N PHE A 15 -0.39 -31.42 -10.03
CA PHE A 15 0.63 -30.70 -9.25
C PHE A 15 1.77 -30.18 -10.14
N GLN A 16 2.27 -30.99 -11.08
CA GLN A 16 3.29 -30.54 -12.03
C GLN A 16 2.81 -29.36 -12.89
N THR A 17 1.51 -29.33 -13.24
CA THR A 17 0.93 -28.25 -14.05
C THR A 17 0.79 -26.96 -13.23
N LEU A 18 0.40 -27.07 -11.95
CA LEU A 18 0.36 -25.95 -11.03
C LEU A 18 1.76 -25.38 -10.76
N GLU A 19 2.75 -26.23 -10.52
CA GLU A 19 4.16 -25.82 -10.37
C GLU A 19 4.65 -25.06 -11.61
N ASN A 20 4.36 -25.58 -12.81
CA ASN A 20 4.72 -24.92 -14.06
C ASN A 20 4.03 -23.55 -14.21
N LEU A 21 2.76 -23.44 -13.80
CA LEU A 21 2.00 -22.19 -13.91
C LEU A 21 2.49 -21.13 -12.92
N VAL A 22 2.80 -21.53 -11.68
CA VAL A 22 3.47 -20.68 -10.69
C VAL A 22 4.85 -20.24 -11.20
N PHE A 23 5.63 -21.17 -11.77
CA PHE A 23 6.95 -20.86 -12.33
C PHE A 23 6.88 -19.87 -13.51
N ILE A 24 5.86 -19.99 -14.38
CA ILE A 24 5.61 -19.04 -15.47
C ILE A 24 5.23 -17.65 -14.91
N LEU A 25 4.35 -17.58 -13.91
CA LEU A 25 3.95 -16.32 -13.27
C LEU A 25 5.10 -15.65 -12.51
N MET A 26 5.98 -16.42 -11.88
CA MET A 26 7.19 -15.87 -11.25
C MET A 26 8.20 -15.38 -12.31
N ARG A 27 8.41 -16.13 -13.40
CA ARG A 27 9.30 -15.68 -14.50
C ARG A 27 8.78 -14.44 -15.24
N SER A 28 7.47 -14.27 -15.39
CA SER A 28 6.90 -13.06 -16.01
C SER A 28 7.11 -11.83 -15.13
N ARG A 29 6.98 -11.96 -13.80
CA ARG A 29 7.34 -10.90 -12.83
C ARG A 29 8.82 -10.55 -12.86
N VAL A 30 9.71 -11.54 -12.89
CA VAL A 30 11.17 -11.30 -12.96
C VAL A 30 11.57 -10.64 -14.28
N ARG A 31 10.96 -11.02 -15.42
CA ARG A 31 11.23 -10.37 -16.72
C ARG A 31 10.67 -8.94 -16.78
N ALA A 32 9.52 -8.68 -16.19
CA ALA A 32 8.99 -7.32 -16.08
C ALA A 32 9.91 -6.42 -15.24
N HIS A 33 10.54 -6.97 -14.19
CA HIS A 33 11.51 -6.25 -13.37
C HIS A 33 12.87 -6.06 -14.07
N ALA A 34 13.33 -7.05 -14.85
CA ALA A 34 14.59 -6.98 -15.60
C ALA A 34 14.52 -6.07 -16.84
N ALA A 35 13.34 -5.95 -17.47
CA ALA A 35 13.11 -5.02 -18.58
C ALA A 35 13.13 -3.54 -18.14
N GLY A 36 12.88 -3.25 -16.86
CA GLY A 36 13.00 -1.91 -16.28
C GLY A 36 14.43 -1.47 -15.95
N LEU A 37 15.42 -2.39 -15.99
CA LEU A 37 16.80 -2.12 -15.54
C LEU A 37 17.84 -2.03 -16.68
N ARG A 38 17.42 -2.12 -17.96
CA ARG A 38 18.34 -1.93 -19.11
C ARG A 38 18.08 -0.61 -19.85
N GLY A 39 18.82 0.41 -19.45
CA GLY A 39 19.58 1.29 -20.36
C GLY A 39 18.84 2.33 -21.20
N ARG A 40 19.14 3.60 -20.89
CA ARG A 40 19.07 4.76 -21.80
C ARG A 40 19.73 4.46 -23.15
N LEU A 41 19.01 4.67 -24.26
CA LEU A 41 19.48 5.09 -25.60
C LEU A 41 18.27 5.65 -26.39
N PRO A 42 18.48 6.50 -27.41
CA PRO A 42 17.54 7.56 -27.79
C PRO A 42 16.38 7.09 -28.68
N HIS A 43 15.34 7.95 -28.69
CA HIS A 43 14.08 7.84 -29.41
C HIS A 43 14.14 7.09 -30.75
N ARG A 44 13.53 5.89 -30.76
CA ARG A 44 12.91 5.32 -31.96
C ARG A 44 11.48 4.94 -31.59
N ARG A 45 10.50 5.65 -32.16
CA ARG A 45 9.07 5.36 -31.98
C ARG A 45 8.78 3.95 -32.53
N SER A 46 8.65 2.96 -31.64
CA SER A 46 7.99 1.71 -31.96
C SER A 46 6.55 1.80 -31.46
N THR A 47 5.64 2.18 -32.36
CA THR A 47 4.21 1.95 -32.17
C THR A 47 3.99 0.43 -32.17
N VAL A 48 3.87 -0.16 -30.98
CA VAL A 48 3.34 -1.51 -30.83
C VAL A 48 1.87 -1.45 -31.21
N SER A 49 1.58 -1.82 -32.46
CA SER A 49 0.22 -1.94 -32.97
C SER A 49 -0.61 -2.84 -32.07
N ARG A 50 -1.84 -2.40 -31.73
CA ARG A 50 -2.87 -3.19 -31.02
C ARG A 50 -3.07 -4.59 -31.64
N GLN A 51 -2.68 -4.80 -32.89
CA GLN A 51 -2.75 -6.11 -33.55
C GLN A 51 -1.78 -7.14 -32.95
N SER A 52 -0.60 -6.75 -32.45
CA SER A 52 0.39 -7.70 -31.90
C SER A 52 -0.07 -8.32 -30.58
N LEU A 53 -0.76 -7.54 -29.73
CA LEU A 53 -1.34 -8.01 -28.47
C LEU A 53 -2.59 -8.88 -28.68
N LEU A 54 -3.40 -8.56 -29.69
CA LEU A 54 -4.54 -9.39 -30.12
C LEU A 54 -4.10 -10.74 -30.70
N VAL A 55 -2.97 -10.79 -31.40
CA VAL A 55 -2.38 -12.05 -31.91
C VAL A 55 -1.86 -12.91 -30.77
N PHE A 56 -1.26 -12.32 -29.73
CA PHE A 56 -0.78 -13.07 -28.56
C PHE A 56 -1.94 -13.64 -27.73
N TYR A 57 -2.99 -12.86 -27.48
CA TYR A 57 -4.20 -13.34 -26.79
C TYR A 57 -4.96 -14.40 -27.61
N LYS A 58 -5.05 -14.27 -28.93
CA LYS A 58 -5.65 -15.31 -29.79
C LYS A 58 -4.83 -16.59 -29.77
N ARG A 59 -3.49 -16.54 -29.79
CA ARG A 59 -2.65 -17.75 -29.72
C ARG A 59 -2.70 -18.45 -28.36
N CYS A 60 -2.66 -17.72 -27.24
CA CYS A 60 -2.74 -18.34 -25.92
C CYS A 60 -4.16 -18.84 -25.57
N GLY A 61 -5.21 -18.14 -26.01
CA GLY A 61 -6.61 -18.51 -25.72
C GLY A 61 -7.16 -19.64 -26.61
N LEU A 62 -6.78 -19.71 -27.90
CA LEU A 62 -7.30 -20.74 -28.82
C LEU A 62 -6.49 -22.04 -28.80
N TYR A 63 -5.20 -22.01 -28.43
CA TYR A 63 -4.39 -23.22 -28.42
C TYR A 63 -4.71 -24.15 -27.24
N SER A 64 -5.19 -23.60 -26.12
CA SER A 64 -5.61 -24.39 -24.95
C SER A 64 -7.02 -24.97 -25.11
N ARG A 65 -7.98 -24.19 -25.65
CA ARG A 65 -9.40 -24.62 -25.68
C ARG A 65 -9.70 -25.75 -26.68
N ASN A 66 -9.05 -25.74 -27.85
CA ASN A 66 -9.39 -26.69 -28.93
C ASN A 66 -8.77 -28.08 -28.79
N ARG A 67 -7.60 -28.24 -28.16
CA ARG A 67 -7.06 -29.59 -27.86
C ARG A 67 -7.76 -30.25 -26.68
N PHE A 68 -8.15 -29.47 -25.66
CA PHE A 68 -8.87 -30.02 -24.51
C PHE A 68 -10.27 -30.51 -24.91
N GLN A 69 -11.00 -29.78 -25.77
CA GLN A 69 -12.31 -30.24 -26.25
C GLN A 69 -12.23 -31.45 -27.21
N LYS A 70 -11.19 -31.55 -28.05
CA LYS A 70 -11.05 -32.70 -28.97
C LYS A 70 -10.64 -34.00 -28.27
N GLN A 71 -9.92 -33.95 -27.14
CA GLN A 71 -9.59 -35.15 -26.37
C GLN A 71 -10.75 -35.70 -25.52
N ILE A 72 -11.74 -34.87 -25.16
CA ILE A 72 -12.89 -35.30 -24.36
C ILE A 72 -13.92 -36.08 -25.19
N ARG A 73 -13.97 -35.88 -26.52
CA ARG A 73 -14.99 -36.51 -27.39
C ARG A 73 -14.73 -37.97 -27.80
N ARG A 74 -13.61 -38.60 -27.41
CA ARG A 74 -13.25 -39.97 -27.86
C ARG A 74 -12.96 -40.97 -26.74
N LYS A 75 -13.45 -40.74 -25.52
CA LYS A 75 -13.39 -41.76 -24.47
C LYS A 75 -14.79 -42.27 -24.12
N PRO A 76 -15.04 -43.59 -24.21
CA PRO A 76 -16.31 -44.19 -23.84
C PRO A 76 -16.54 -44.04 -22.33
N SER A 77 -17.79 -43.75 -21.97
CA SER A 77 -18.36 -43.88 -20.61
C SER A 77 -17.40 -43.67 -19.45
N VAL A 78 -16.98 -42.42 -19.23
CA VAL A 78 -16.43 -42.01 -17.92
C VAL A 78 -17.52 -42.27 -16.88
N SER A 79 -17.22 -43.08 -15.86
CA SER A 79 -18.19 -43.46 -14.83
C SER A 79 -18.72 -42.21 -14.10
N LEU A 80 -19.92 -42.31 -13.53
CA LEU A 80 -20.51 -41.22 -12.74
C LEU A 80 -19.59 -40.78 -11.59
N GLU A 81 -18.84 -41.73 -11.02
CA GLU A 81 -17.89 -41.51 -9.92
C GLU A 81 -16.73 -40.59 -10.32
N ASP A 82 -16.15 -40.78 -11.51
CA ASP A 82 -15.05 -39.95 -12.01
C ASP A 82 -15.49 -38.48 -12.24
N ARG A 83 -16.74 -38.27 -12.66
CA ARG A 83 -17.29 -36.90 -12.82
C ARG A 83 -17.46 -36.21 -11.48
N ASN A 84 -17.86 -36.93 -10.44
CA ASN A 84 -18.00 -36.40 -9.09
C ASN A 84 -16.63 -36.06 -8.47
N MET A 85 -15.61 -36.89 -8.71
CA MET A 85 -14.25 -36.65 -8.23
C MET A 85 -13.62 -35.39 -8.86
N ILE A 86 -13.81 -35.17 -10.18
CA ILE A 86 -13.34 -33.96 -10.85
C ILE A 86 -14.04 -32.72 -10.30
N ARG A 87 -15.37 -32.78 -10.11
CA ARG A 87 -16.13 -31.67 -9.50
C ARG A 87 -15.61 -31.37 -8.10
N PHE A 88 -15.45 -32.38 -7.26
CA PHE A 88 -14.96 -32.20 -5.89
C PHE A 88 -13.56 -31.57 -5.82
N SER A 89 -12.63 -32.00 -6.70
CA SER A 89 -11.28 -31.44 -6.80
C SER A 89 -11.27 -29.96 -7.22
N TRP A 90 -12.15 -29.58 -8.16
CA TRP A 90 -12.31 -28.18 -8.56
C TRP A 90 -12.85 -27.32 -7.42
N TRP A 91 -13.86 -27.80 -6.70
CA TRP A 91 -14.42 -27.09 -5.55
C TRP A 91 -13.38 -26.92 -4.42
N TRP A 92 -12.61 -27.96 -4.11
CA TRP A 92 -11.51 -27.88 -3.15
C TRP A 92 -10.44 -26.87 -3.55
N SER A 93 -10.03 -26.86 -4.81
CA SER A 93 -9.03 -25.92 -5.31
C SER A 93 -9.52 -24.46 -5.23
N ILE A 94 -10.80 -24.22 -5.53
CA ILE A 94 -11.42 -22.89 -5.40
C ILE A 94 -11.48 -22.47 -3.92
N SER A 95 -11.92 -23.35 -3.01
CA SER A 95 -12.00 -23.06 -1.57
C SER A 95 -10.64 -22.71 -0.97
N VAL A 96 -9.59 -23.47 -1.33
CA VAL A 96 -8.22 -23.17 -0.89
C VAL A 96 -7.77 -21.83 -1.45
N LEU A 97 -8.02 -21.54 -2.73
CA LEU A 97 -7.65 -20.24 -3.33
C LEU A 97 -8.36 -19.06 -2.63
N VAL A 98 -9.65 -19.18 -2.32
CA VAL A 98 -10.40 -18.14 -1.60
C VAL A 98 -9.86 -17.91 -0.19
N LEU A 99 -9.48 -18.99 0.52
CA LEU A 99 -8.82 -18.91 1.83
C LEU A 99 -7.45 -18.23 1.77
N PHE A 100 -6.69 -18.42 0.68
CA PHE A 100 -5.42 -17.72 0.49
C PHE A 100 -5.61 -16.24 0.11
N MET A 101 -6.72 -15.89 -0.57
CA MET A 101 -6.99 -14.51 -0.95
C MET A 101 -7.60 -13.66 0.18
N SER A 102 -8.24 -14.26 1.18
CA SER A 102 -8.71 -13.52 2.36
C SER A 102 -7.60 -13.08 3.32
N GLY A 103 -6.36 -13.55 3.13
CA GLY A 103 -5.18 -13.22 3.94
C GLY A 103 -4.37 -12.01 3.47
N CYS A 104 -4.76 -11.31 2.39
CA CYS A 104 -4.13 -10.04 2.00
C CYS A 104 -4.56 -8.95 2.98
N ALA A 105 -3.88 -8.92 4.12
CA ALA A 105 -4.03 -7.93 5.18
C ALA A 105 -4.12 -6.53 4.56
N SER A 106 -5.28 -5.91 4.77
CA SER A 106 -5.55 -4.51 4.49
C SER A 106 -4.39 -3.67 5.00
N VAL A 107 -3.82 -2.85 4.12
CA VAL A 107 -3.10 -1.65 4.53
C VAL A 107 -3.93 -1.02 5.64
N PRO A 108 -3.39 -0.75 6.85
CA PRO A 108 -4.22 -0.33 7.96
C PRO A 108 -4.87 0.99 7.56
N SER A 109 -6.16 0.90 7.25
CA SER A 109 -6.98 2.05 6.95
C SER A 109 -7.11 2.83 8.24
N SER A 110 -7.13 4.16 8.12
CA SER A 110 -7.66 5.00 9.19
C SER A 110 -8.93 4.36 9.75
N VAL A 111 -9.12 4.41 11.06
CA VAL A 111 -10.34 3.84 11.67
C VAL A 111 -11.60 4.42 11.01
N SER A 112 -12.71 3.70 11.12
CA SER A 112 -14.00 4.18 10.60
C SER A 112 -14.41 5.50 11.27
N SER A 113 -15.16 6.35 10.56
CA SER A 113 -15.61 7.66 11.07
C SER A 113 -16.50 7.56 12.32
N ASP A 114 -17.15 6.42 12.52
CA ASP A 114 -18.00 6.08 13.67
C ASP A 114 -17.23 5.32 14.78
N TYR A 115 -15.91 5.19 14.67
CA TYR A 115 -15.10 4.48 15.65
C TYR A 115 -15.18 5.12 17.05
N LYS A 116 -15.36 4.28 18.07
CA LYS A 116 -15.38 4.65 19.49
C LYS A 116 -14.18 4.03 20.18
N VAL A 117 -13.51 4.79 21.04
CA VAL A 117 -12.37 4.26 21.81
C VAL A 117 -12.89 3.24 22.82
N PRO A 118 -12.52 1.95 22.71
CA PRO A 118 -12.98 0.96 23.67
C PRO A 118 -12.16 1.12 24.96
N LYS A 119 -12.82 1.25 26.12
CA LYS A 119 -12.13 1.46 27.40
C LYS A 119 -11.38 0.21 27.90
N ASN A 120 -11.74 -0.99 27.45
CA ASN A 120 -11.28 -2.27 28.02
C ASN A 120 -10.56 -3.19 27.02
N THR A 121 -10.12 -2.69 25.86
CA THR A 121 -9.48 -3.54 24.84
C THR A 121 -7.96 -3.54 24.89
N GLY A 122 -7.33 -2.78 25.80
CA GLY A 122 -5.87 -2.62 25.83
C GLY A 122 -5.34 -1.85 24.61
N LYS A 123 -6.16 -0.99 24.01
CA LYS A 123 -5.82 -0.21 22.81
C LYS A 123 -6.12 1.27 22.99
N GLY A 124 -5.31 2.11 22.36
CA GLY A 124 -5.52 3.56 22.27
C GLY A 124 -5.65 4.02 20.83
N VAL A 125 -5.96 5.31 20.65
CA VAL A 125 -6.04 5.95 19.34
C VAL A 125 -4.94 6.99 19.20
N VAL A 126 -4.22 6.93 18.09
CA VAL A 126 -3.22 7.94 17.71
C VAL A 126 -3.76 8.76 16.57
N VAL A 127 -3.73 10.08 16.73
CA VAL A 127 -4.11 11.07 15.74
C VAL A 127 -2.86 11.83 15.33
N LEU A 128 -2.60 11.92 14.03
CA LEU A 128 -1.55 12.76 13.49
C LEU A 128 -1.93 13.24 12.09
N THR A 129 -1.33 14.32 11.66
CA THR A 129 -1.41 14.75 10.26
C THR A 129 -0.06 14.62 9.59
N THR A 130 -0.08 14.29 8.30
CA THR A 130 1.09 14.36 7.43
C THR A 130 0.81 15.41 6.38
N SER A 131 1.71 16.36 6.18
CA SER A 131 1.56 17.40 5.17
C SER A 131 2.76 17.52 4.25
N LEU A 132 2.49 17.98 3.03
CA LEU A 132 3.48 18.33 2.03
C LEU A 132 3.34 19.83 1.72
N THR A 133 4.45 20.55 1.80
CA THR A 133 4.55 21.99 1.52
C THR A 133 5.76 22.26 0.61
N GLY A 134 5.88 23.50 0.13
CA GLY A 134 6.99 23.92 -0.71
C GLY A 134 6.75 23.66 -2.20
N ALA A 135 7.82 23.33 -2.93
CA ALA A 135 7.83 23.08 -4.36
C ALA A 135 7.28 21.69 -4.73
N GLU A 136 6.88 21.56 -5.99
CA GLU A 136 6.40 20.29 -6.52
C GLU A 136 7.52 19.23 -6.50
N THR A 137 7.15 17.99 -6.17
CA THR A 137 8.04 16.84 -6.20
C THR A 137 7.36 15.66 -6.89
N GLU A 138 8.12 14.85 -7.64
CA GLU A 138 7.59 13.57 -8.14
C GLU A 138 7.51 12.50 -7.04
N ALA A 139 8.11 12.79 -5.88
CA ALA A 139 8.21 11.89 -4.77
C ALA A 139 6.96 11.93 -3.89
N ILE A 140 6.43 10.75 -3.59
CA ILE A 140 5.43 10.61 -2.55
C ILE A 140 6.11 9.96 -1.35
N PRO A 141 6.53 10.75 -0.35
CA PRO A 141 7.13 10.19 0.85
C PRO A 141 6.08 9.46 1.69
N ASN A 142 6.55 8.47 2.42
CA ASN A 142 5.82 7.77 3.45
C ASN A 142 6.54 7.98 4.78
N LEU A 143 5.76 8.06 5.85
CA LEU A 143 6.23 8.09 7.22
C LEU A 143 6.21 6.67 7.77
N TYR A 144 7.31 6.21 8.37
CA TYR A 144 7.42 4.86 8.91
C TYR A 144 7.32 4.87 10.44
N LEU A 145 6.39 4.05 10.94
CA LEU A 145 6.08 3.83 12.34
C LEU A 145 6.47 2.41 12.73
N ARG A 146 7.03 2.22 13.92
CA ARG A 146 7.22 0.88 14.51
C ARG A 146 6.98 0.88 16.02
N GLY A 147 6.64 -0.29 16.55
CA GLY A 147 6.71 -0.54 17.99
C GLY A 147 8.18 -0.70 18.42
N THR A 148 8.54 -0.26 19.63
CA THR A 148 9.92 -0.37 20.14
C THR A 148 10.36 -1.83 20.29
N THR A 149 9.42 -2.74 20.54
CA THR A 149 9.62 -4.20 20.57
C THR A 149 9.81 -4.82 19.18
N ARG A 150 9.68 -4.04 18.09
CA ARG A 150 9.76 -4.45 16.68
C ARG A 150 8.73 -5.49 16.21
N THR A 151 7.73 -5.80 17.02
CA THR A 151 6.62 -6.69 16.62
C THR A 151 5.57 -5.98 15.76
N TYR A 152 5.61 -4.64 15.72
CA TYR A 152 4.70 -3.80 14.95
C TYR A 152 5.49 -2.90 14.01
N SER A 153 5.07 -2.82 12.75
CA SER A 153 5.61 -1.88 11.75
C SER A 153 4.51 -1.46 10.80
N GLN A 154 4.45 -0.17 10.50
CA GLN A 154 3.46 0.41 9.60
C GLN A 154 4.08 1.51 8.75
N MET A 155 3.67 1.56 7.49
CA MET A 155 3.92 2.66 6.58
C MET A 155 2.67 3.54 6.49
N LEU A 156 2.85 4.84 6.71
CA LEU A 156 1.79 5.85 6.59
C LEU A 156 2.05 6.68 5.33
N PRO A 157 1.14 6.66 4.34
CA PRO A 157 1.29 7.52 3.18
C PRO A 157 1.17 8.98 3.61
N MET A 158 1.97 9.88 3.02
CA MET A 158 1.84 11.31 3.31
C MET A 158 0.89 12.04 2.35
N TRP A 159 0.39 11.35 1.32
CA TRP A 159 -0.47 11.91 0.30
C TRP A 159 -1.58 10.95 -0.14
N ASN A 160 -2.81 11.46 -0.26
CA ASN A 160 -4.01 10.74 -0.71
C ASN A 160 -4.75 11.44 -1.87
N GLY A 161 -4.13 12.44 -2.50
CA GLY A 161 -4.81 13.25 -3.51
C GLY A 161 -5.81 14.27 -2.97
N LYS A 162 -5.80 14.66 -1.69
CA LYS A 162 -6.76 15.63 -1.11
C LYS A 162 -6.08 16.78 -0.35
N LEU A 163 -6.72 17.95 -0.39
CA LEU A 163 -6.38 19.07 0.49
C LEU A 163 -6.81 18.76 1.92
N LEU A 164 -5.93 19.05 2.89
CA LEU A 164 -6.16 18.67 4.28
C LEU A 164 -7.37 19.42 4.87
N GLU A 165 -7.45 20.73 4.64
CA GLU A 165 -8.48 21.61 5.23
C GLU A 165 -9.85 21.43 4.59
N THR A 166 -9.90 21.32 3.27
CA THR A 166 -11.18 21.28 2.54
C THR A 166 -11.67 19.87 2.25
N GLY A 167 -10.79 18.86 2.36
CA GLY A 167 -11.07 17.48 1.96
C GLY A 167 -11.37 17.32 0.47
N LYS A 168 -11.25 18.39 -0.34
CA LYS A 168 -11.45 18.36 -1.78
C LYS A 168 -10.29 17.62 -2.44
N ASP A 169 -10.60 16.93 -3.52
CA ASP A 169 -9.58 16.27 -4.34
C ASP A 169 -8.60 17.32 -4.87
N ALA A 170 -7.34 17.20 -4.47
CA ALA A 170 -6.19 17.84 -5.07
C ALA A 170 -5.79 17.02 -6.32
N PHE A 171 -6.63 17.08 -7.34
CA PHE A 171 -6.30 16.52 -8.66
C PHE A 171 -5.09 17.26 -9.26
N PRO A 172 -4.25 16.52 -10.00
CA PRO A 172 -2.92 16.08 -9.58
C PRO A 172 -1.93 17.22 -9.30
N MET A 173 -0.97 16.97 -8.39
CA MET A 173 0.16 17.86 -8.06
C MET A 173 0.83 18.51 -9.29
N ARG A 174 0.94 17.77 -10.40
CA ARG A 174 1.53 18.22 -11.67
C ARG A 174 0.77 19.31 -12.41
N SER A 175 -0.52 19.52 -12.11
CA SER A 175 -1.38 20.40 -12.90
C SER A 175 -1.73 21.72 -12.21
N LEU A 176 -1.58 21.81 -10.88
CA LEU A 176 -2.08 22.96 -10.13
C LEU A 176 -1.03 24.03 -9.87
N LEU A 177 0.26 23.67 -9.89
CA LEU A 177 1.33 24.63 -9.68
C LEU A 177 2.04 24.85 -11.01
N LYS A 178 2.12 26.11 -11.44
CA LYS A 178 3.06 26.47 -12.49
C LYS A 178 4.48 26.13 -11.99
N PRO A 179 5.42 25.75 -12.87
CA PRO A 179 6.82 25.65 -12.47
C PRO A 179 7.22 26.94 -11.74
N ASN A 180 7.79 26.80 -10.53
CA ASN A 180 8.14 27.86 -9.57
C ASN A 180 7.03 28.40 -8.66
N GLN A 181 5.83 27.81 -8.64
CA GLN A 181 4.82 28.15 -7.64
C GLN A 181 4.95 27.23 -6.43
N SER A 182 5.21 27.80 -5.25
CA SER A 182 5.18 27.06 -3.98
C SER A 182 3.75 27.01 -3.44
N LEU A 183 3.40 25.91 -2.77
CA LEU A 183 2.17 25.87 -1.98
C LEU A 183 2.36 26.76 -0.75
N PRO A 184 1.49 27.77 -0.54
CA PRO A 184 1.51 28.51 0.71
C PRO A 184 1.17 27.55 1.85
N GLU A 185 1.69 27.86 3.03
CA GLU A 185 1.57 27.01 4.23
C GLU A 185 0.13 26.68 4.62
N GLY A 186 -0.82 27.58 4.32
CA GLY A 186 -2.27 27.38 4.51
C GLY A 186 -2.97 26.55 3.42
N GLN A 187 -2.26 26.08 2.40
CA GLN A 187 -2.78 25.18 1.37
C GLN A 187 -2.07 23.82 1.38
N ALA A 188 -1.58 23.43 2.56
CA ALA A 188 -0.89 22.18 2.74
C ALA A 188 -1.77 21.00 2.30
N MET A 189 -1.24 20.18 1.38
CA MET A 189 -1.83 18.90 1.04
C MET A 189 -1.45 17.89 2.10
N GLY A 190 -2.35 16.99 2.45
CA GLY A 190 -2.05 16.05 3.52
C GLY A 190 -3.15 15.08 3.87
N ILE A 191 -2.85 14.26 4.87
CA ILE A 191 -3.76 13.25 5.41
C ILE A 191 -3.84 13.41 6.92
N LEU A 192 -5.07 13.38 7.44
CA LEU A 192 -5.34 13.12 8.85
C LEU A 192 -5.40 11.61 9.05
N HIS A 193 -4.43 11.07 9.78
CA HIS A 193 -4.35 9.66 10.15
C HIS A 193 -4.96 9.46 11.53
N VAL A 194 -5.83 8.46 11.65
CA VAL A 194 -6.40 8.03 12.93
C VAL A 194 -6.17 6.54 13.06
N LEU A 195 -5.21 6.17 13.91
CA LEU A 195 -4.68 4.82 14.03
C LEU A 195 -5.13 4.19 15.35
N GLU A 196 -5.71 3.00 15.30
CA GLU A 196 -5.94 2.17 16.48
C GLU A 196 -4.67 1.34 16.74
N LEU A 197 -4.03 1.55 17.89
CA LEU A 197 -2.81 0.85 18.27
C LEU A 197 -3.00 0.17 19.62
N PRO A 198 -2.43 -1.03 19.83
CA PRO A 198 -2.26 -1.58 21.17
C PRO A 198 -1.55 -0.60 22.11
N GLU A 199 -1.81 -0.73 23.41
CA GLU A 199 -1.03 -0.06 24.42
C GLU A 199 0.45 -0.46 24.32
N GLY A 200 1.34 0.53 24.42
CA GLY A 200 2.77 0.29 24.31
C GLY A 200 3.57 1.50 23.84
N SER A 201 4.87 1.25 23.62
CA SER A 201 5.83 2.27 23.19
C SER A 201 6.12 2.12 21.70
N TYR A 202 6.13 3.26 21.00
CA TYR A 202 6.27 3.36 19.56
C TYR A 202 7.23 4.48 19.18
N GLU A 203 7.71 4.46 17.95
CA GLU A 203 8.51 5.54 17.38
C GLU A 203 8.28 5.71 15.88
N PHE A 204 8.31 6.96 15.42
CA PHE A 204 8.58 7.26 14.02
C PHE A 204 10.08 7.27 13.81
N TYR A 205 10.55 6.53 12.82
CA TYR A 205 11.99 6.25 12.69
C TYR A 205 12.58 6.48 11.29
N ASP A 206 11.71 6.66 10.29
CA ASP A 206 12.15 6.88 8.92
C ASP A 206 11.08 7.65 8.13
N VAL A 207 11.55 8.34 7.10
CA VAL A 207 10.75 8.98 6.06
C VAL A 207 11.36 8.58 4.74
N GLY A 208 10.55 8.04 3.86
CA GLY A 208 11.04 7.58 2.57
C GLY A 208 9.92 7.18 1.63
N GLY A 209 10.25 7.08 0.35
CA GLY A 209 9.26 6.79 -0.67
C GLY A 209 9.91 6.35 -1.96
N GLN A 210 9.05 6.12 -2.94
CA GLN A 210 9.46 5.81 -4.30
C GLN A 210 8.94 6.89 -5.22
N SER A 211 9.81 7.34 -6.12
CA SER A 211 9.48 8.21 -7.24
C SER A 211 9.72 7.46 -8.55
N THR A 212 9.27 8.04 -9.66
CA THR A 212 9.59 7.57 -11.01
C THR A 212 11.08 7.51 -11.29
N SER A 213 11.85 8.37 -10.63
CA SER A 213 13.29 8.55 -10.87
C SER A 213 14.18 7.83 -9.85
N GLY A 214 13.61 7.21 -8.81
CA GLY A 214 14.39 6.49 -7.79
C GLY A 214 13.71 6.41 -6.43
N HIS A 215 14.44 5.89 -5.44
CA HIS A 215 14.01 5.85 -4.04
C HIS A 215 14.49 7.10 -3.30
N ILE A 216 13.63 7.60 -2.42
CA ILE A 216 13.94 8.72 -1.54
C ILE A 216 13.92 8.21 -0.12
N LYS A 217 14.92 8.60 0.65
CA LYS A 217 15.07 8.20 2.04
C LYS A 217 15.67 9.35 2.84
N SER A 218 15.28 9.44 4.11
CA SER A 218 15.96 10.28 5.07
C SER A 218 17.46 9.94 5.13
N ILE A 219 18.33 10.96 5.03
CA ILE A 219 19.78 10.76 5.20
C ILE A 219 20.08 10.43 6.67
N ASN A 220 19.49 11.21 7.57
CA ASN A 220 19.63 11.02 8.99
C ASN A 220 18.48 10.15 9.49
N ARG A 221 18.82 9.07 10.20
CA ARG A 221 17.83 8.36 11.00
C ARG A 221 17.36 9.31 12.10
N PHE A 222 16.06 9.40 12.29
CA PHE A 222 15.47 10.06 13.45
C PHE A 222 14.71 9.04 14.29
N SER A 223 14.35 9.43 15.51
CA SER A 223 13.52 8.63 16.39
C SER A 223 12.65 9.60 17.18
N GLN A 224 11.36 9.61 16.88
CA GLN A 224 10.37 10.36 17.64
C GLN A 224 9.53 9.36 18.46
N PRO A 225 9.92 9.09 19.72
CA PRO A 225 9.21 8.14 20.56
C PRO A 225 7.88 8.72 21.06
N PHE A 226 6.91 7.85 21.28
CA PHE A 226 5.65 8.16 21.95
C PHE A 226 5.07 6.90 22.61
N MET A 227 4.12 7.08 23.52
CA MET A 227 3.47 5.99 24.27
C MET A 227 1.96 6.04 24.06
N VAL A 228 1.38 4.93 23.65
CA VAL A 228 -0.06 4.75 23.51
C VAL A 228 -0.59 4.18 24.81
N ARG A 229 -1.59 4.83 25.42
CA ARG A 229 -2.30 4.32 26.60
C ARG A 229 -3.67 3.79 26.19
N ALA A 230 -4.07 2.67 26.77
CA ALA A 230 -5.39 2.10 26.52
C ALA A 230 -6.51 3.09 26.88
N GLY A 231 -7.58 3.12 26.08
CA GLY A 231 -8.75 3.97 26.34
C GLY A 231 -8.52 5.46 26.13
N SER A 232 -7.40 5.88 25.54
CA SER A 232 -7.05 7.30 25.36
C SER A 232 -6.84 7.69 23.90
N VAL A 233 -7.00 8.98 23.60
CA VAL A 233 -6.65 9.57 22.30
C VAL A 233 -5.38 10.41 22.45
N LEU A 234 -4.38 10.14 21.63
CA LEU A 234 -3.10 10.84 21.61
C LEU A 234 -2.94 11.59 20.28
N TYR A 235 -2.80 12.91 20.33
CA TYR A 235 -2.47 13.75 19.18
C TYR A 235 -0.96 13.98 19.10
N LEU A 236 -0.36 13.61 17.96
CA LEU A 236 1.07 13.69 17.69
C LEU A 236 1.42 14.78 16.66
N GLY A 237 0.60 15.82 16.50
CA GLY A 237 0.94 16.95 15.64
C GLY A 237 0.91 16.67 14.13
N ASN A 238 1.61 17.54 13.42
CA ASN A 238 1.74 17.52 11.97
C ASN A 238 3.18 17.23 11.56
N PHE A 239 3.34 16.14 10.81
CA PHE A 239 4.57 15.71 10.16
C PHE A 239 4.63 16.34 8.78
N ASN A 240 5.32 17.48 8.68
CA ASN A 240 5.43 18.24 7.44
C ASN A 240 6.74 17.94 6.71
N ILE A 241 6.65 17.71 5.41
CA ILE A 241 7.81 17.76 4.51
C ILE A 241 7.68 19.01 3.65
N ASP A 242 8.64 19.90 3.81
CA ASP A 242 8.81 21.12 3.02
C ASP A 242 9.85 20.86 1.93
N TYR A 243 9.40 20.76 0.68
CA TYR A 243 10.27 20.61 -0.48
C TYR A 243 10.80 21.97 -0.91
N ARG A 244 12.11 22.20 -0.78
CA ARG A 244 12.74 23.44 -1.21
C ARG A 244 13.57 23.21 -2.46
N PRO A 245 13.36 23.98 -3.54
CA PRO A 245 14.27 23.95 -4.68
C PRO A 245 15.57 24.61 -4.22
N TYR A 246 16.60 23.80 -3.98
CA TYR A 246 17.93 24.28 -3.60
C TYR A 246 18.92 23.76 -4.63
N ASP A 247 19.40 24.63 -5.52
CA ASP A 247 20.34 24.28 -6.58
C ASP A 247 19.93 23.03 -7.40
N ALA A 248 20.88 22.37 -8.05
CA ALA A 248 20.63 21.19 -8.89
C ALA A 248 20.19 19.93 -8.11
N VAL A 249 20.12 19.98 -6.77
CA VAL A 249 19.81 18.81 -5.92
C VAL A 249 18.61 19.13 -5.02
N PRO A 250 17.41 18.57 -5.29
CA PRO A 250 16.25 18.84 -4.47
C PRO A 250 16.49 18.45 -3.01
N ARG A 251 16.22 19.39 -2.08
CA ARG A 251 16.28 19.15 -0.65
C ARG A 251 14.89 19.22 -0.05
N SER A 252 14.60 18.34 0.89
CA SER A 252 13.34 18.37 1.63
C SER A 252 13.62 18.48 3.12
N GLN A 253 13.00 19.44 3.79
CA GLN A 253 13.08 19.58 5.23
C GLN A 253 11.89 18.86 5.87
N PHE A 254 12.17 17.93 6.78
CA PHE A 254 11.15 17.32 7.62
C PHE A 254 10.96 18.16 8.88
N THR A 255 9.73 18.35 9.33
CA THR A 255 9.43 19.10 10.55
C THR A 255 8.25 18.47 11.25
N ILE A 256 8.30 18.44 12.58
CA ILE A 256 7.19 17.99 13.42
C ILE A 256 6.71 19.21 14.20
N CYS A 257 5.50 19.68 13.89
CA CYS A 257 4.95 20.91 14.46
C CYS A 257 3.59 20.65 15.12
N ASN A 258 3.26 21.45 16.13
CA ASN A 258 1.92 21.42 16.71
C ASN A 258 0.95 22.18 15.79
N ARG A 259 -0.03 21.47 15.22
CA ARG A 259 -1.10 22.05 14.40
C ARG A 259 -2.49 21.72 14.94
N GLN A 260 -2.61 21.59 16.26
CA GLN A 260 -3.86 21.21 16.91
C GLN A 260 -5.04 22.13 16.53
N ASP A 261 -4.78 23.43 16.36
CA ASP A 261 -5.81 24.43 16.03
C ASP A 261 -6.44 24.18 14.65
N ARG A 262 -5.67 23.60 13.72
CA ARG A 262 -6.14 23.19 12.39
C ARG A 262 -6.67 21.75 12.42
N ASP A 263 -5.94 20.85 13.07
CA ASP A 263 -6.15 19.40 12.93
C ASP A 263 -7.29 18.87 13.80
N LEU A 264 -7.46 19.39 15.02
CA LEU A 264 -8.50 18.91 15.93
C LEU A 264 -9.90 19.26 15.42
N PRO A 265 -10.18 20.45 14.85
CA PRO A 265 -11.46 20.70 14.18
C PRO A 265 -11.75 19.70 13.05
N LEU A 266 -10.74 19.36 12.23
CA LEU A 266 -10.88 18.37 11.16
C LEU A 266 -11.18 16.97 11.71
N LEU A 267 -10.50 16.57 12.79
CA LEU A 267 -10.77 15.34 13.50
C LEU A 267 -12.21 15.32 14.01
N LYS A 268 -12.66 16.38 14.68
CA LYS A 268 -14.02 16.48 15.24
C LYS A 268 -15.11 16.42 14.17
N ALA A 269 -14.85 17.04 13.02
CA ALA A 269 -15.77 17.01 11.89
C ALA A 269 -15.92 15.61 11.28
N ARG A 270 -14.82 14.85 11.17
CA ARG A 270 -14.78 13.52 10.53
C ARG A 270 -15.06 12.35 11.49
N TYR A 271 -14.71 12.50 12.76
CA TYR A 271 -14.73 11.46 13.79
C TYR A 271 -15.47 11.94 15.05
N ARG A 272 -16.80 12.05 14.94
CA ARG A 272 -17.64 12.67 15.98
C ARG A 272 -17.52 12.02 17.36
N HIS A 273 -17.29 10.70 17.42
CA HIS A 273 -17.13 10.00 18.69
C HIS A 273 -15.78 10.25 19.35
N LEU A 274 -14.71 10.41 18.58
CA LEU A 274 -13.39 10.75 19.12
C LEU A 274 -13.32 12.17 19.68
N ALA A 275 -14.17 13.07 19.17
CA ALA A 275 -14.29 14.45 19.64
C ALA A 275 -14.72 14.57 21.12
N LEU A 276 -15.35 13.53 21.67
CA LEU A 276 -15.87 13.50 23.03
C LEU A 276 -14.84 13.02 24.05
N GLU A 277 -13.77 12.37 23.59
CA GLU A 277 -12.74 11.82 24.46
C GLU A 277 -11.68 12.88 24.78
N PRO A 278 -11.07 12.84 25.98
CA PRO A 278 -9.89 13.67 26.27
C PRO A 278 -8.76 13.37 25.30
N ILE A 279 -8.26 14.41 24.63
CA ILE A 279 -7.14 14.32 23.68
C ILE A 279 -5.86 14.77 24.38
N HIS A 280 -4.91 13.86 24.56
CA HIS A 280 -3.59 14.16 25.07
C HIS A 280 -2.69 14.66 23.94
N ILE A 281 -1.94 15.74 24.17
CA ILE A 281 -0.99 16.28 23.20
C ILE A 281 0.39 15.66 23.49
N GLY A 282 0.93 14.91 22.53
CA GLY A 282 2.21 14.20 22.67
C GLY A 282 3.44 15.01 22.29
N ILE A 283 3.27 16.16 21.62
CA ILE A 283 4.40 17.03 21.23
C ILE A 283 4.45 18.23 22.15
N ALA A 284 5.58 18.37 22.85
CA ALA A 284 5.75 19.40 23.86
C ALA A 284 6.05 20.79 23.28
N ASN A 285 6.59 20.92 22.07
CA ASN A 285 6.86 22.18 21.33
C ASN A 285 7.34 21.85 19.91
N ASP A 286 7.29 22.81 18.98
CA ASP A 286 7.81 22.63 17.62
C ASP A 286 9.26 22.15 17.64
N LYS A 287 9.50 20.93 17.15
CA LYS A 287 10.84 20.36 16.99
C LYS A 287 11.20 20.41 15.52
N LEU A 288 12.15 21.29 15.20
CA LEU A 288 12.71 21.40 13.85
C LEU A 288 13.79 20.32 13.67
N GLU A 289 13.44 19.19 13.06
CA GLU A 289 14.42 18.15 12.70
C GLU A 289 14.82 18.27 11.23
N THR A 290 15.88 19.01 10.93
CA THR A 290 16.34 19.20 9.55
C THR A 290 16.90 17.90 8.97
N ALA A 291 16.06 17.13 8.27
CA ALA A 291 16.52 16.16 7.29
C ALA A 291 17.17 16.93 6.13
N LYS A 292 18.46 16.70 5.87
CA LYS A 292 19.12 17.19 4.65
C LYS A 292 19.12 16.04 3.64
N GLN A 293 18.87 16.34 2.36
CA GLN A 293 19.14 15.46 1.22
C GLN A 293 20.37 15.98 0.47
#